data_AF-A0A5N4DWQ0-F1
#
_entry.id   AF-A0A5N4DWQ0-F1
#
_cell.length_a   1.000
_cell.length_b   1.000
_cell.length_c   1.000
_cell.angle_alpha   90.00
_cell.angle_beta   90.00
_cell.angle_gamma   90.00
#
_symmetry.space_group_name_H-M   'P 1'
#
loop_
_entity.id
_entity.type
_entity.pdbx_description
1 polymer ?
#
loop_
_entity_poly.entity_id
_entity_poly.type
_entity_poly.pdbx_seq_one_letter_code
_entity_poly.pdbx_strand_id
1 'polypeptide(L)'
;MDVRRFADCAILLLTQLEAGLRKVFATVNACPSRLLTAESTALYTTFDEILAKHLNDGKINQLPLFLGEPAMEFLWDFLNHQEGPRVRDRLSHGEVSLPEFPREAANQLLAFSFVLLLRLTDEDLLPVFKEKAMVRSLMGLAEGYVARCHPASRLKKQVLSCEESLRAWPLLPLPKGAGGEAAQLEGNSETNDCKSLITDIMAELCRHLPAKLCVPPDLDSPPGRWPQLLRELCGIPVPTLFCPRTVLEVLTVFRKIGACCCRVSGQVTASWERRHQQWVDRSLRSRQRRNYLRMASSVKVLSPVLYLILLLIALELVNIHTIGGKNTSEYQQYLRFLKSVLQYTENLAASTSQDQNKWDEAVSLTHAALLKMWTFSEKKQMLIHLAKKPTSKVIQ
;
A
#
# COMPACT_ATOMS: atom_id res chain seq x y z
N MET A 1 -0.92 6.24 -40.73
CA MET A 1 -0.95 6.00 -39.28
C MET A 1 0.06 6.94 -38.64
N ASP A 2 -0.37 7.86 -37.78
CA ASP A 2 0.57 8.69 -37.03
C ASP A 2 1.45 7.80 -36.15
N VAL A 3 2.74 7.73 -36.46
CA VAL A 3 3.72 7.03 -35.62
C VAL A 3 3.86 7.84 -34.34
N ARG A 4 3.25 7.35 -33.25
CA ARG A 4 3.32 8.01 -31.94
C ARG A 4 4.72 7.80 -31.35
N ARG A 5 5.54 8.85 -31.32
CA ARG A 5 6.96 8.81 -30.92
C ARG A 5 7.19 9.04 -29.42
N PHE A 6 6.38 8.43 -28.56
CA PHE A 6 6.47 8.63 -27.10
C PHE A 6 7.74 8.01 -26.51
N ALA A 7 8.14 6.83 -26.99
CA ALA A 7 9.38 6.19 -26.58
C ALA A 7 10.59 7.05 -26.94
N ASP A 8 10.65 7.59 -28.17
CA ASP A 8 11.73 8.46 -28.62
C ASP A 8 11.86 9.70 -27.73
N CYS A 9 10.73 10.32 -27.37
CA CYS A 9 10.68 11.42 -26.43
C CYS A 9 11.28 11.02 -25.07
N ALA A 10 10.86 9.87 -24.51
CA ALA A 10 11.38 9.39 -23.24
C ALA A 10 12.88 9.08 -23.28
N ILE A 11 13.37 8.44 -24.35
CA ILE A 11 14.80 8.11 -24.54
C ILE A 11 15.65 9.39 -24.52
N LEU A 12 15.26 10.40 -25.29
CA LEU A 12 15.97 11.68 -25.33
C LEU A 12 15.89 12.44 -24.00
N LEU A 13 14.72 12.44 -23.35
CA LEU A 13 14.55 13.11 -22.06
C LEU A 13 15.34 12.44 -20.95
N LEU A 14 15.41 11.11 -20.91
CA LEU A 14 16.15 10.36 -19.89
C LEU A 14 17.66 10.65 -19.96
N THR A 15 18.22 10.67 -21.17
CA THR A 15 19.64 11.00 -21.36
C THR A 15 19.96 12.44 -20.93
N GLN A 16 19.09 13.40 -21.28
CA GLN A 16 19.22 14.79 -20.84
C GLN A 16 19.07 14.94 -19.32
N LEU A 17 18.07 14.27 -18.74
CA LEU A 17 17.80 14.27 -17.31
C LEU A 17 18.98 13.69 -16.52
N GLU A 18 19.56 12.58 -17.00
CA GLU A 18 20.73 11.96 -16.39
C GLU A 18 21.94 12.90 -16.38
N ALA A 19 22.26 13.51 -17.51
CA ALA A 19 23.35 14.47 -17.61
C ALA A 19 23.13 15.72 -16.73
N GLY A 20 21.90 16.25 -16.73
CA GLY A 20 21.51 17.38 -15.90
C GLY A 20 21.62 17.08 -14.41
N LEU A 21 21.06 15.95 -13.96
CA LEU A 21 21.12 15.54 -12.56
C LEU A 21 22.56 15.25 -12.11
N ARG A 22 23.41 14.66 -12.96
CA ARG A 22 24.82 14.46 -12.65
C ARG A 22 25.54 15.78 -12.43
N LYS A 23 25.27 16.79 -13.28
CA LYS A 23 25.82 18.14 -13.10
C LYS A 23 25.42 18.72 -11.76
N VAL A 24 24.13 18.71 -11.43
CA VAL A 24 23.63 19.21 -10.16
C VAL A 24 24.25 18.46 -9.00
N PHE A 25 24.24 17.12 -9.04
CA PHE A 25 24.85 16.26 -8.02
C PHE A 25 26.32 16.58 -7.77
N ALA A 26 27.12 16.72 -8.83
CA ALA A 26 28.55 17.05 -8.73
C ALA A 26 28.77 18.44 -8.11
N THR A 27 27.93 19.42 -8.49
CA THR A 27 27.99 20.78 -7.95
C THR A 27 27.60 20.82 -6.47
N VAL A 28 26.44 20.29 -6.09
CA VAL A 28 25.91 20.40 -4.71
C VAL A 28 26.70 19.56 -3.70
N ASN A 29 27.36 18.50 -4.16
CA ASN A 29 28.25 17.68 -3.32
C ASN A 29 29.73 18.08 -3.44
N ALA A 30 30.06 19.17 -4.14
CA ALA A 30 31.43 19.65 -4.37
C ALA A 30 32.40 18.56 -4.89
N CYS A 31 31.94 17.72 -5.81
CA CYS A 31 32.73 16.64 -6.42
C CYS A 31 32.81 16.80 -7.96
N PRO A 32 33.51 17.83 -8.46
CA PRO A 32 33.55 18.17 -9.89
C PRO A 32 34.14 17.05 -10.76
N SER A 33 35.03 16.22 -10.20
CA SER A 33 35.57 15.05 -10.90
C SER A 33 34.46 14.10 -11.37
N ARG A 34 33.37 13.93 -10.59
CA ARG A 34 32.27 13.02 -10.91
C ARG A 34 31.34 13.50 -12.03
N LEU A 35 31.62 14.66 -12.62
CA LEU A 35 30.86 15.22 -13.74
C LEU A 35 31.13 14.48 -15.06
N LEU A 36 32.40 14.16 -15.34
CA LEU A 36 32.88 13.67 -16.64
C LEU A 36 33.37 12.21 -16.59
N THR A 37 33.32 11.54 -15.44
CA THR A 37 34.03 10.27 -15.22
C THR A 37 33.32 9.08 -15.86
N ALA A 38 33.71 8.75 -17.09
CA ALA A 38 34.10 7.39 -17.42
C ALA A 38 35.64 7.37 -17.50
N GLU A 39 36.32 7.35 -16.36
CA GLU A 39 37.78 7.16 -16.34
C GLU A 39 38.08 5.65 -16.30
N SER A 40 39.21 5.21 -16.84
CA SER A 40 39.58 3.78 -16.84
C SER A 40 39.65 3.15 -15.44
N THR A 41 39.76 3.98 -14.40
CA THR A 41 39.86 3.60 -12.98
C THR A 41 38.63 3.95 -12.15
N ALA A 42 37.61 4.61 -12.71
CA ALA A 42 36.43 5.05 -11.97
C ALA A 42 35.15 4.75 -12.75
N LEU A 43 34.22 4.03 -12.11
CA LEU A 43 32.91 3.74 -12.69
C LEU A 43 32.11 5.03 -12.93
N TYR A 44 31.22 4.95 -13.90
CA TYR A 44 30.33 6.05 -14.26
C TYR A 44 29.37 6.39 -13.12
N THR A 45 29.16 7.68 -12.86
CA THR A 45 28.19 8.14 -11.86
C THR A 45 26.77 7.76 -12.30
N THR A 46 26.22 6.68 -11.72
CA THR A 46 24.91 6.12 -12.07
C THR A 46 23.77 6.80 -11.31
N PHE A 47 22.52 6.55 -11.71
CA PHE A 47 21.35 6.99 -10.94
C PHE A 47 21.34 6.44 -9.52
N ASP A 48 21.85 5.22 -9.29
CA ASP A 48 21.94 4.65 -7.94
C ASP A 48 22.81 5.51 -7.04
N GLU A 49 23.95 5.99 -7.54
CA GLU A 49 24.84 6.88 -6.80
C GLU A 49 24.26 8.28 -6.63
N ILE A 50 23.68 8.85 -7.70
CA ILE A 50 23.05 10.17 -7.68
C ILE A 50 21.92 10.23 -6.66
N LEU A 51 21.11 9.17 -6.59
CA LEU A 51 19.91 9.07 -5.77
C LEU A 51 20.15 8.41 -4.41
N ALA A 52 21.40 8.07 -4.04
CA ALA A 52 21.75 7.47 -2.76
C ALA A 52 21.64 8.46 -1.59
N LYS A 53 21.46 7.93 -0.36
CA LYS A 53 21.42 8.75 0.86
C LYS A 53 22.79 9.31 1.23
N HIS A 54 23.83 8.50 1.06
CA HIS A 54 25.21 8.83 1.40
C HIS A 54 26.09 8.64 0.18
N LEU A 55 27.14 9.44 0.10
CA LEU A 55 28.23 9.28 -0.85
C LEU A 55 29.13 8.12 -0.43
N ASN A 56 30.05 7.72 -1.32
CA ASN A 56 30.98 6.60 -1.08
C ASN A 56 31.93 6.85 0.10
N ASP A 57 32.17 8.12 0.47
CA ASP A 57 32.97 8.54 1.62
C ASP A 57 32.15 8.66 2.92
N GLY A 58 30.87 8.25 2.89
CA GLY A 58 29.96 8.29 4.03
C GLY A 58 29.30 9.64 4.29
N LYS A 59 29.66 10.71 3.55
CA LYS A 59 28.99 12.01 3.69
C LYS A 59 27.54 11.93 3.20
N ILE A 60 26.68 12.76 3.79
CA ILE A 60 25.28 12.89 3.36
C ILE A 60 25.24 13.51 1.96
N ASN A 61 24.53 12.86 1.03
CA ASN A 61 24.26 13.41 -0.27
C ASN A 61 23.40 14.68 -0.13
N GLN A 62 23.83 15.79 -0.71
CA GLN A 62 23.14 17.09 -0.64
C GLN A 62 22.04 17.24 -1.69
N LEU A 63 22.00 16.36 -2.70
CA LEU A 63 20.98 16.42 -3.76
C LEU A 63 19.54 16.34 -3.23
N PRO A 64 19.18 15.48 -2.26
CA PRO A 64 17.83 15.43 -1.71
C PRO A 64 17.40 16.74 -1.02
N LEU A 65 18.32 17.38 -0.30
CA LEU A 65 18.08 18.68 0.34
C LEU A 65 17.85 19.77 -0.72
N PHE A 66 18.63 19.74 -1.80
CA PHE A 66 18.53 20.70 -2.89
C PHE A 66 17.25 20.54 -3.73
N LEU A 67 16.88 19.30 -4.10
CA LEU A 67 15.70 19.04 -4.94
C LEU A 67 14.37 19.02 -4.17
N GLY A 68 14.42 18.70 -2.88
CA GLY A 68 13.26 18.47 -2.03
C GLY A 68 12.67 17.07 -2.17
N GLU A 69 11.93 16.64 -1.15
CA GLU A 69 11.36 15.28 -1.08
C GLU A 69 10.46 14.92 -2.27
N PRO A 70 9.52 15.77 -2.75
CA PRO A 70 8.62 15.41 -3.85
C PRO A 70 9.36 15.06 -5.15
N ALA A 71 10.42 15.81 -5.46
CA ALA A 71 11.25 15.57 -6.64
C ALA A 71 12.07 14.29 -6.49
N MET A 72 12.60 14.04 -5.29
CA MET A 72 13.31 12.81 -4.99
C MET A 72 12.40 11.58 -5.06
N GLU A 73 11.18 11.66 -4.54
CA GLU A 73 10.21 10.56 -4.61
C GLU A 73 9.82 10.24 -6.06
N PHE A 74 9.63 11.26 -6.90
CA PHE A 74 9.37 11.06 -8.33
C PHE A 74 10.54 10.33 -9.02
N LEU A 75 11.77 10.82 -8.82
CA LEU A 75 12.96 10.22 -9.41
C LEU A 75 13.15 8.77 -8.95
N TRP A 76 12.93 8.51 -7.66
CA TRP A 76 12.99 7.16 -7.12
C TRP A 76 11.94 6.25 -7.74
N ASP A 77 10.67 6.65 -7.77
CA ASP A 77 9.62 5.83 -8.38
C ASP A 77 9.89 5.53 -9.84
N PHE A 78 10.34 6.53 -10.61
CA PHE A 78 10.45 6.42 -12.06
C PHE A 78 11.72 5.73 -12.54
N LEU A 79 12.84 5.90 -11.82
CA LEU A 79 14.17 5.47 -12.26
C LEU A 79 14.77 4.35 -11.40
N ASN A 80 14.55 4.35 -10.09
CA ASN A 80 15.33 3.52 -9.16
C ASN A 80 14.52 2.36 -8.54
N HIS A 81 13.24 2.58 -8.26
CA HIS A 81 12.46 1.65 -7.46
C HIS A 81 12.17 0.35 -8.20
N GLN A 82 12.52 -0.81 -7.63
CA GLN A 82 12.36 -2.13 -8.28
C GLN A 82 10.95 -2.41 -8.80
N GLU A 83 9.93 -2.05 -8.02
CA GLU A 83 8.53 -2.21 -8.42
C GLU A 83 7.95 -1.01 -9.15
N GLY A 84 8.75 0.04 -9.34
CA GLY A 84 8.42 1.18 -10.18
C GLY A 84 8.54 0.83 -11.67
N PRO A 85 8.15 1.76 -12.55
CA PRO A 85 8.28 1.55 -13.98
C PRO A 85 9.73 1.39 -14.46
N ARG A 86 10.74 1.83 -13.68
CA ARG A 86 12.18 1.78 -14.01
C ARG A 86 12.44 2.09 -15.48
N VAL A 87 11.85 3.19 -15.94
CA VAL A 87 11.64 3.44 -17.37
C VAL A 87 12.95 3.40 -18.13
N ARG A 88 14.01 3.94 -17.52
CA ARG A 88 15.36 3.93 -18.09
C ARG A 88 15.90 2.53 -18.30
N ASP A 89 15.85 1.67 -17.28
CA ASP A 89 16.41 0.33 -17.37
C ASP A 89 15.62 -0.53 -18.35
N ARG A 90 14.28 -0.51 -18.29
CA ARG A 90 13.42 -1.28 -19.20
C ARG A 90 13.58 -0.86 -20.66
N LEU A 91 13.70 0.44 -20.94
CA LEU A 91 14.01 0.93 -22.29
C LEU A 91 15.39 0.48 -22.75
N SER A 92 16.41 0.57 -21.88
CA SER A 92 17.79 0.20 -22.22
C SER A 92 17.98 -1.31 -22.45
N HIS A 93 17.17 -2.14 -21.78
CA HIS A 93 17.17 -3.59 -21.94
C HIS A 93 16.26 -4.09 -23.08
N GLY A 94 15.51 -3.20 -23.74
CA GLY A 94 14.58 -3.57 -24.80
C GLY A 94 13.34 -4.33 -24.31
N GLU A 95 12.98 -4.19 -23.03
CA GLU A 95 11.81 -4.85 -22.41
C GLU A 95 10.49 -4.16 -22.78
N VAL A 96 10.55 -2.99 -23.43
CA VAL A 96 9.38 -2.19 -23.81
C VAL A 96 9.29 -2.05 -25.32
N SER A 97 8.12 -2.38 -25.87
CA SER A 97 7.77 -2.12 -27.26
C SER A 97 7.67 -0.60 -27.50
N LEU A 98 8.53 -0.05 -28.36
CA LEU A 98 8.59 1.40 -28.61
C LEU A 98 7.26 1.97 -29.13
N PRO A 99 6.54 1.32 -30.08
CA PRO A 99 5.24 1.81 -30.54
C PRO A 99 4.15 1.80 -29.47
N GLU A 100 4.28 0.92 -28.46
CA GLU A 100 3.30 0.75 -27.38
C GLU A 100 3.70 1.47 -26.10
N PHE A 101 4.77 2.29 -26.15
CA PHE A 101 5.26 2.98 -24.97
C PHE A 101 4.16 3.90 -24.38
N PRO A 102 3.86 3.80 -23.07
CA PRO A 102 2.75 4.54 -22.48
C PRO A 102 2.91 6.05 -22.61
N ARG A 103 1.92 6.69 -23.24
CA ARG A 103 1.85 8.16 -23.38
C ARG A 103 1.97 8.85 -22.03
N GLU A 104 1.33 8.31 -21.01
CA GLU A 104 1.28 8.85 -19.66
C GLU A 104 2.67 8.89 -19.02
N ALA A 105 3.50 7.87 -19.27
CA ALA A 105 4.88 7.83 -18.78
C ALA A 105 5.74 8.90 -19.45
N ALA A 106 5.65 9.04 -20.78
CA ALA A 106 6.36 10.09 -21.51
C ALA A 106 5.92 11.50 -21.07
N ASN A 107 4.60 11.71 -20.90
CA ASN A 107 4.06 12.98 -20.44
C ASN A 107 4.52 13.33 -19.02
N GLN A 108 4.53 12.36 -18.09
CA GLN A 108 4.99 12.58 -16.72
C GLN A 108 6.48 12.91 -16.68
N LEU A 109 7.30 12.17 -17.46
CA LEU A 109 8.73 12.45 -17.56
C LEU A 109 8.98 13.83 -18.15
N LEU A 110 8.31 14.20 -19.24
CA LEU A 110 8.43 15.52 -19.86
C LEU A 110 8.02 16.64 -18.89
N ALA A 111 6.87 16.49 -18.23
CA ALA A 111 6.37 17.45 -17.25
C ALA A 111 7.37 17.65 -16.10
N PHE A 112 7.90 16.56 -15.57
CA PHE A 112 8.85 16.60 -14.46
C PHE A 112 10.21 17.18 -14.89
N SER A 113 10.75 16.76 -16.04
CA SER A 113 11.98 17.32 -16.60
C SER A 113 11.85 18.82 -16.86
N PHE A 114 10.68 19.28 -17.31
CA PHE A 114 10.41 20.70 -17.48
C PHE A 114 10.40 21.45 -16.14
N VAL A 115 9.78 20.90 -15.09
CA VAL A 115 9.80 21.52 -13.76
C VAL A 115 11.22 21.55 -13.20
N LEU A 116 12.00 20.48 -13.35
CA LEU A 116 13.42 20.48 -12.93
C LEU A 116 14.22 21.51 -13.70
N LEU A 117 14.04 21.61 -15.02
CA LEU A 117 14.71 22.62 -15.84
C LEU A 117 14.42 24.02 -15.29
N LEU A 118 13.15 24.35 -15.02
CA LEU A 118 12.77 25.64 -14.45
C LEU A 118 13.42 25.90 -13.08
N ARG A 119 13.49 24.89 -12.21
CA ARG A 119 14.14 25.02 -10.89
C ARG A 119 15.64 25.21 -10.96
N LEU A 120 16.27 24.76 -12.05
CA LEU A 120 17.71 24.83 -12.29
C LEU A 120 18.11 25.98 -13.22
N THR A 121 17.12 26.72 -13.74
CA THR A 121 17.33 27.91 -14.57
C THR A 121 17.60 29.11 -13.67
N ASP A 122 18.33 30.09 -14.20
CA ASP A 122 18.72 31.32 -13.50
C ASP A 122 17.52 32.04 -12.85
N GLU A 123 17.75 32.66 -11.69
CA GLU A 123 16.68 33.28 -10.89
C GLU A 123 15.97 34.41 -11.64
N ASP A 124 16.64 35.04 -12.59
CA ASP A 124 16.09 36.14 -13.41
C ASP A 124 15.03 35.67 -14.41
N LEU A 125 15.07 34.41 -14.86
CA LEU A 125 14.15 33.86 -15.87
C LEU A 125 12.93 33.19 -15.23
N LEU A 126 13.06 32.70 -14.00
CA LEU A 126 12.02 31.97 -13.30
C LEU A 126 10.71 32.78 -13.07
N PRO A 127 10.75 34.08 -12.72
CA PRO A 127 9.55 34.90 -12.54
C PRO A 127 8.71 34.98 -13.82
N VAL A 128 9.35 35.16 -14.97
CA VAL A 128 8.71 35.27 -16.29
C VAL A 128 7.92 34.01 -16.63
N PHE A 129 8.45 32.82 -16.30
CA PHE A 129 7.74 31.57 -16.53
C PHE A 129 6.64 31.31 -15.49
N LYS A 130 6.83 31.72 -14.23
CA LYS A 130 5.85 31.56 -13.15
C LYS A 130 4.57 32.36 -13.36
N GLU A 131 4.56 33.40 -14.19
CA GLU A 131 3.32 34.11 -14.53
C GLU A 131 2.34 33.22 -15.30
N LYS A 132 2.84 32.26 -16.08
CA LYS A 132 2.01 31.37 -16.90
C LYS A 132 1.27 30.35 -16.02
N ALA A 133 -0.06 30.34 -16.12
CA ALA A 133 -0.92 29.47 -15.32
C ALA A 133 -0.55 27.98 -15.44
N MET A 134 -0.26 27.49 -16.65
CA MET A 134 0.15 26.09 -16.86
C MET A 134 1.45 25.73 -16.14
N VAL A 135 2.41 26.66 -16.10
CA VAL A 135 3.69 26.46 -15.41
C VAL A 135 3.46 26.36 -13.91
N ARG A 136 2.63 27.25 -13.34
CA ARG A 136 2.24 27.17 -11.92
C ARG A 136 1.57 25.85 -11.58
N SER A 137 0.65 25.38 -12.43
CA SER A 137 0.01 24.07 -12.24
C SER A 137 1.02 22.92 -12.25
N LEU A 138 1.98 22.91 -13.19
CA LEU A 138 3.02 21.88 -13.26
C LEU A 138 3.95 21.90 -12.04
N MET A 139 4.37 23.10 -11.61
CA MET A 139 5.18 23.25 -10.40
C MET A 139 4.45 22.75 -9.16
N GLY A 140 3.18 23.13 -8.98
CA GLY A 140 2.37 22.65 -7.87
C GLY A 140 2.18 21.14 -7.86
N LEU A 141 2.03 20.50 -9.03
CA LEU A 141 1.97 19.04 -9.15
C LEU A 141 3.28 18.37 -8.75
N ALA A 142 4.42 18.95 -9.14
CA ALA A 142 5.73 18.41 -8.77
C ALA A 142 6.04 18.64 -7.28
N GLU A 143 5.62 19.75 -6.69
CA GLU A 143 5.76 20.06 -5.27
C GLU A 143 4.84 19.21 -4.38
N GLY A 144 3.69 18.80 -4.90
CA GLY A 144 2.77 17.90 -4.22
C GLY A 144 2.96 16.41 -4.54
N TYR A 145 4.04 16.03 -5.24
CA TYR A 145 4.24 14.64 -5.62
C TYR A 145 4.46 13.75 -4.38
N VAL A 146 3.78 12.62 -4.37
CA VAL A 146 3.95 11.55 -3.37
C VAL A 146 4.18 10.24 -4.11
N ALA A 147 5.11 9.42 -3.60
CA ALA A 147 5.43 8.12 -4.15
C ALA A 147 4.17 7.28 -4.41
N ARG A 148 4.07 6.73 -5.61
CA ARG A 148 2.97 5.91 -6.14
C ARG A 148 3.34 4.45 -6.30
N CYS A 149 4.62 4.15 -6.53
CA CYS A 149 5.16 2.84 -6.81
C CYS A 149 5.91 2.22 -5.62
N HIS A 150 6.31 3.01 -4.63
CA HIS A 150 6.84 2.52 -3.36
C HIS A 150 5.89 1.50 -2.69
N PRO A 151 6.38 0.46 -1.99
CA PRO A 151 5.55 -0.63 -1.48
C PRO A 151 4.53 -0.15 -0.44
N ALA A 152 4.87 0.89 0.35
CA ALA A 152 3.92 1.52 1.26
C ALA A 152 2.72 2.12 0.51
N SER A 153 2.95 2.82 -0.61
CA SER A 153 1.91 3.42 -1.43
C SER A 153 1.08 2.38 -2.16
N ARG A 154 1.71 1.29 -2.63
CA ARG A 154 1.00 0.14 -3.20
C ARG A 154 0.14 -0.57 -2.15
N LEU A 155 0.64 -0.72 -0.93
CA LEU A 155 -0.10 -1.32 0.18
C LEU A 155 -1.35 -0.50 0.51
N LYS A 156 -1.26 0.83 0.59
CA LYS A 156 -2.42 1.71 0.77
C LYS A 156 -3.48 1.48 -0.31
N LYS A 157 -3.08 1.43 -1.58
CA LYS A 157 -3.99 1.13 -2.70
C LYS A 157 -4.61 -0.26 -2.57
N GLN A 158 -3.84 -1.27 -2.16
CA GLN A 158 -4.34 -2.62 -1.92
C GLN A 158 -5.38 -2.65 -0.80
N VAL A 159 -5.12 -1.96 0.32
CA VAL A 159 -6.06 -1.86 1.45
C VAL A 159 -7.37 -1.23 1.00
N LEU A 160 -7.32 -0.09 0.31
CA LEU A 160 -8.53 0.61 -0.15
C LEU A 160 -9.31 -0.20 -1.19
N SER A 161 -8.62 -0.84 -2.14
CA SER A 161 -9.27 -1.70 -3.13
C SER A 161 -9.92 -2.94 -2.50
N CYS A 162 -9.27 -3.55 -1.49
CA CYS A 162 -9.85 -4.65 -0.74
C CYS A 162 -11.09 -4.19 0.02
N GLU A 163 -11.01 -3.05 0.69
CA GLU A 163 -12.12 -2.45 1.43
C GLU A 163 -13.34 -2.20 0.53
N GLU A 164 -13.13 -1.61 -0.65
CA GLU A 164 -14.19 -1.37 -1.63
C GLU A 164 -14.90 -2.66 -2.04
N SER A 165 -14.14 -3.75 -2.23
CA SER A 165 -14.70 -5.06 -2.54
C SER A 165 -15.48 -5.66 -1.36
N LEU A 166 -14.98 -5.52 -0.13
CA LEU A 166 -15.66 -6.02 1.09
C LEU A 166 -16.95 -5.27 1.39
N ARG A 167 -17.04 -3.98 1.03
CA ARG A 167 -18.23 -3.16 1.25
C ARG A 167 -19.47 -3.71 0.54
N ALA A 168 -19.29 -4.47 -0.54
CA ALA A 168 -20.38 -5.10 -1.27
C ALA A 168 -20.97 -6.32 -0.52
N TRP A 169 -20.23 -6.95 0.38
CA TRP A 169 -20.63 -8.22 1.00
C TRP A 169 -21.96 -8.15 1.78
N PRO A 170 -22.23 -7.14 2.62
CA PRO A 170 -23.51 -7.04 3.33
C PRO A 170 -24.70 -6.77 2.41
N LEU A 171 -24.45 -6.25 1.20
CA LEU A 171 -25.48 -5.96 0.20
C LEU A 171 -25.81 -7.18 -0.67
N LEU A 172 -25.09 -8.29 -0.49
CA LEU A 172 -25.29 -9.49 -1.27
C LEU A 172 -26.66 -10.12 -0.96
N PRO A 173 -27.51 -10.38 -1.99
CA PRO A 173 -28.87 -10.81 -1.77
C PRO A 173 -28.93 -12.24 -1.25
N LEU A 174 -29.64 -12.44 -0.14
CA LEU A 174 -30.05 -13.77 0.33
C LEU A 174 -31.20 -14.29 -0.54
N PRO A 175 -31.26 -15.61 -0.82
CA PRO A 175 -32.36 -16.19 -1.58
C PRO A 175 -33.71 -16.03 -0.86
N LYS A 176 -34.77 -15.72 -1.63
CA LYS A 176 -36.14 -15.65 -1.10
C LYS A 176 -36.52 -16.98 -0.45
N GLY A 177 -36.98 -16.94 0.81
CA GLY A 177 -37.35 -18.13 1.61
C GLY A 177 -36.21 -18.75 2.42
N ALA A 178 -34.95 -18.32 2.24
CA ALA A 178 -33.80 -18.85 2.96
C ALA A 178 -33.60 -18.26 4.37
N GLY A 179 -34.32 -17.20 4.73
CA GLY A 179 -34.11 -16.47 5.99
C GLY A 179 -34.26 -17.34 7.25
N GLY A 180 -35.23 -18.26 7.26
CA GLY A 180 -35.44 -19.18 8.38
C GLY A 180 -34.34 -20.25 8.52
N GLU A 181 -33.90 -20.84 7.41
CA GLU A 181 -32.83 -21.85 7.39
C GLU A 181 -31.45 -21.23 7.69
N ALA A 182 -31.23 -19.99 7.26
CA ALA A 182 -30.01 -19.24 7.58
C ALA A 182 -29.95 -18.86 9.07
N ALA A 183 -31.07 -18.43 9.66
CA ALA A 183 -31.14 -18.08 11.08
C ALA A 183 -30.84 -19.27 12.01
N GLN A 184 -31.23 -20.50 11.63
CA GLN A 184 -30.90 -21.72 12.39
C GLN A 184 -29.40 -22.06 12.38
N LEU A 185 -28.64 -21.57 11.40
CA LEU A 185 -27.19 -21.76 11.28
C LEU A 185 -26.37 -20.66 11.98
N GLU A 186 -27.01 -19.59 12.47
CA GLU A 186 -26.35 -18.42 13.07
C GLU A 186 -26.02 -18.58 14.56
N GLY A 187 -26.48 -19.66 15.21
CA GLY A 187 -26.42 -19.87 16.66
C GLY A 187 -25.28 -20.76 17.18
N ASN A 188 -24.14 -20.84 16.50
CA ASN A 188 -23.00 -21.63 16.99
C ASN A 188 -22.17 -20.84 18.02
N SER A 189 -21.80 -21.47 19.14
CA SER A 189 -20.97 -20.87 20.21
C SER A 189 -19.70 -20.21 19.66
N GLU A 190 -18.97 -20.91 18.76
CA GLU A 190 -17.73 -20.42 18.16
C GLU A 190 -17.89 -19.11 17.37
N THR A 191 -19.05 -18.92 16.72
CA THR A 191 -19.37 -17.69 15.98
C THR A 191 -19.57 -16.51 16.93
N ASN A 192 -20.17 -16.75 18.09
CA ASN A 192 -20.35 -15.72 19.11
C ASN A 192 -19.02 -15.38 19.80
N ASP A 193 -18.18 -16.37 20.07
CA ASP A 193 -16.84 -16.17 20.62
C ASP A 193 -15.98 -15.33 19.67
N CYS A 194 -16.03 -15.61 18.36
CA CYS A 194 -15.36 -14.78 17.35
C CYS A 194 -15.88 -13.34 17.35
N LYS A 195 -17.21 -13.13 17.40
CA LYS A 195 -17.79 -11.78 17.44
C LYS A 195 -17.32 -10.98 18.66
N SER A 196 -17.27 -11.61 19.84
CA SER A 196 -16.76 -10.95 21.06
C SER A 196 -15.30 -10.52 20.88
N LEU A 197 -14.43 -11.44 20.43
CA LEU A 197 -13.01 -11.14 20.22
C LEU A 197 -12.79 -10.04 19.18
N ILE A 198 -13.60 -10.02 18.10
CA ILE A 198 -13.54 -8.96 17.10
C ILE A 198 -13.82 -7.61 17.76
N THR A 199 -14.90 -7.50 18.54
CA THR A 199 -15.27 -6.28 19.27
C THR A 199 -14.16 -5.84 20.24
N ASP A 200 -13.55 -6.77 20.97
CA ASP A 200 -12.48 -6.47 21.93
C ASP A 200 -11.21 -5.96 21.24
N ILE A 201 -10.75 -6.66 20.19
CA ILE A 201 -9.57 -6.24 19.42
C ILE A 201 -9.84 -4.88 18.77
N MET A 202 -11.04 -4.67 18.23
CA MET A 202 -11.42 -3.38 17.66
C MET A 202 -11.36 -2.25 18.69
N ALA A 203 -11.95 -2.46 19.86
CA ALA A 203 -11.94 -1.47 20.92
C ALA A 203 -10.50 -1.11 21.32
N GLU A 204 -9.59 -2.09 21.36
CA GLU A 204 -8.16 -1.83 21.59
C GLU A 204 -7.51 -1.05 20.45
N LEU A 205 -7.67 -1.46 19.18
CA LEU A 205 -7.08 -0.76 18.04
C LEU A 205 -7.59 0.69 17.91
N CYS A 206 -8.87 0.92 18.19
CA CYS A 206 -9.48 2.25 18.17
C CYS A 206 -8.85 3.22 19.19
N ARG A 207 -8.29 2.74 20.31
CA ARG A 207 -7.59 3.59 21.30
C ARG A 207 -6.31 4.21 20.76
N HIS A 208 -5.76 3.65 19.68
CA HIS A 208 -4.53 4.10 19.03
C HIS A 208 -4.78 4.91 17.76
N LEU A 209 -6.03 5.26 17.48
CA LEU A 209 -6.34 6.16 16.38
C LEU A 209 -5.73 7.54 16.62
N PRO A 210 -5.23 8.22 15.55
CA PRO A 210 -4.81 9.60 15.64
C PRO A 210 -5.94 10.46 16.22
N ALA A 211 -5.62 11.41 17.11
CA ALA A 211 -6.61 12.22 17.82
C ALA A 211 -7.64 12.92 16.91
N LYS A 212 -7.26 13.25 15.67
CA LYS A 212 -8.14 13.85 14.64
C LYS A 212 -9.25 12.90 14.16
N LEU A 213 -9.09 11.60 14.37
CA LEU A 213 -10.00 10.52 13.96
C LEU A 213 -10.77 9.95 15.17
N CYS A 214 -10.50 10.43 16.39
CA CYS A 214 -11.15 9.99 17.62
C CYS A 214 -12.55 10.57 17.74
N VAL A 215 -13.53 9.89 17.14
CA VAL A 215 -14.94 10.03 17.51
C VAL A 215 -15.41 8.65 17.95
N PRO A 216 -16.18 8.50 19.04
CA PRO A 216 -16.64 7.20 19.52
C PRO A 216 -17.30 6.45 18.35
N PRO A 217 -16.79 5.27 17.97
CA PRO A 217 -17.36 4.53 16.87
C PRO A 217 -18.69 3.93 17.35
N ASP A 218 -19.75 4.20 16.59
CA ASP A 218 -20.96 3.40 16.64
C ASP A 218 -20.58 2.02 16.12
N LEU A 219 -20.32 1.10 17.06
CA LEU A 219 -19.57 -0.14 16.85
C LEU A 219 -20.45 -1.28 16.32
N ASP A 220 -21.75 -1.04 16.20
CA ASP A 220 -22.74 -2.11 16.20
C ASP A 220 -22.76 -2.95 14.93
N SER A 221 -22.14 -2.51 13.82
CA SER A 221 -21.86 -3.37 12.64
C SER A 221 -20.91 -2.71 11.61
N PRO A 222 -19.74 -3.30 11.25
CA PRO A 222 -19.15 -3.07 9.94
C PRO A 222 -20.21 -3.35 8.84
N PRO A 223 -20.43 -2.43 7.87
CA PRO A 223 -19.41 -1.55 7.29
C PRO A 223 -19.57 -0.05 7.61
N GLY A 224 -20.31 0.37 8.64
CA GLY A 224 -20.74 1.78 8.81
C GLY A 224 -19.64 2.85 8.63
N ARG A 225 -18.62 2.85 9.50
CA ARG A 225 -17.57 3.90 9.52
C ARG A 225 -16.16 3.44 9.12
N TRP A 226 -15.97 2.13 8.96
CA TRP A 226 -14.67 1.52 8.62
C TRP A 226 -14.09 1.99 7.29
N PRO A 227 -14.89 2.16 6.21
CA PRO A 227 -14.39 2.69 4.94
C PRO A 227 -13.74 4.07 5.08
N GLN A 228 -14.38 4.95 5.86
CA GLN A 228 -13.88 6.30 6.11
C GLN A 228 -12.57 6.25 6.89
N LEU A 229 -12.53 5.44 7.95
CA LEU A 229 -11.35 5.27 8.79
C LEU A 229 -10.13 4.76 8.00
N LEU A 230 -10.33 3.72 7.18
CA LEU A 230 -9.26 3.17 6.34
C LEU A 230 -8.77 4.19 5.31
N ARG A 231 -9.69 4.99 4.73
CA ARG A 231 -9.36 6.07 3.80
C ARG A 231 -8.52 7.16 4.48
N GLU A 232 -8.91 7.57 5.68
CA GLU A 232 -8.19 8.58 6.47
C GLU A 232 -6.79 8.09 6.86
N LEU A 233 -6.68 6.86 7.39
CA LEU A 233 -5.40 6.26 7.74
C LEU A 233 -4.48 6.11 6.51
N CYS A 234 -5.01 5.63 5.38
CA CYS A 234 -4.24 5.53 4.14
C CYS A 234 -3.84 6.91 3.59
N GLY A 235 -4.59 7.96 3.91
CA GLY A 235 -4.28 9.35 3.57
C GLY A 235 -3.09 9.94 4.34
N ILE A 236 -2.72 9.38 5.49
CA ILE A 236 -1.59 9.90 6.30
C ILE A 236 -0.27 9.66 5.56
N PRO A 237 0.56 10.69 5.32
CA PRO A 237 1.85 10.54 4.67
C PRO A 237 2.76 9.57 5.43
N VAL A 238 3.42 8.66 4.69
CA VAL A 238 4.43 7.74 5.23
C VAL A 238 5.73 8.04 4.49
N PRO A 239 6.80 8.48 5.18
CA PRO A 239 8.06 8.80 4.51
C PRO A 239 8.59 7.60 3.74
N THR A 240 8.88 7.76 2.45
CA THR A 240 9.32 6.64 1.59
C THR A 240 10.79 6.69 1.21
N LEU A 241 11.40 7.88 1.23
CA LEU A 241 12.81 8.06 0.88
C LEU A 241 13.74 7.33 1.85
N PHE A 242 14.69 6.59 1.29
CA PHE A 242 15.75 5.89 2.03
C PHE A 242 15.23 4.94 3.13
N CYS A 243 14.08 4.31 2.89
CA CYS A 243 13.46 3.37 3.82
C CYS A 243 14.43 2.24 4.19
N PRO A 244 14.65 1.96 5.50
CA PRO A 244 15.50 0.86 5.95
C PRO A 244 15.02 -0.50 5.45
N ARG A 245 15.94 -1.46 5.31
CA ARG A 245 15.61 -2.83 4.88
C ARG A 245 14.59 -3.52 5.77
N THR A 246 14.62 -3.26 7.08
CA THR A 246 13.66 -3.81 8.04
C THR A 246 12.23 -3.33 7.78
N VAL A 247 12.07 -2.06 7.38
CA VAL A 247 10.78 -1.50 6.96
C VAL A 247 10.28 -2.20 5.69
N LEU A 248 11.15 -2.35 4.68
CA LEU A 248 10.81 -3.02 3.42
C LEU A 248 10.43 -4.50 3.61
N GLU A 249 11.08 -5.21 4.54
CA GLU A 249 10.74 -6.58 4.89
C GLU A 249 9.32 -6.67 5.48
N VAL A 250 8.97 -5.80 6.42
CA VAL A 250 7.62 -5.76 6.99
C VAL A 250 6.57 -5.36 5.95
N LEU A 251 6.85 -4.35 5.12
CA LEU A 251 5.97 -3.96 4.01
C LEU A 251 5.71 -5.14 3.06
N THR A 252 6.71 -5.98 2.80
CA THR A 252 6.55 -7.18 1.97
C THR A 252 5.54 -8.15 2.59
N VAL A 253 5.63 -8.39 3.90
CA VAL A 253 4.67 -9.26 4.60
C VAL A 253 3.27 -8.65 4.57
N PHE A 254 3.12 -7.36 4.86
CA PHE A 254 1.80 -6.69 4.79
C PHE A 254 1.17 -6.75 3.41
N ARG A 255 1.96 -6.59 2.35
CA ARG A 255 1.45 -6.69 0.98
C ARG A 255 0.99 -8.10 0.62
N LYS A 256 1.64 -9.14 1.14
CA LYS A 256 1.17 -10.52 0.99
C LYS A 256 -0.14 -10.75 1.74
N ILE A 257 -0.26 -10.25 2.97
CA ILE A 257 -1.50 -10.33 3.76
C ILE A 257 -2.63 -9.61 2.99
N GLY A 258 -2.41 -8.36 2.58
CA GLY A 258 -3.39 -7.58 1.82
C GLY A 258 -3.80 -8.24 0.50
N ALA A 259 -2.84 -8.83 -0.23
CA ALA A 259 -3.14 -9.59 -1.45
C ALA A 259 -4.01 -10.83 -1.17
N CYS A 260 -3.76 -11.55 -0.06
CA CYS A 260 -4.60 -12.66 0.36
C CYS A 260 -6.02 -12.19 0.72
N CYS A 261 -6.16 -11.06 1.43
CA CYS A 261 -7.46 -10.45 1.72
C CYS A 261 -8.22 -10.10 0.43
N CYS A 262 -7.56 -9.44 -0.55
CA CYS A 262 -8.17 -9.15 -1.85
C CYS A 262 -8.64 -10.43 -2.57
N ARG A 263 -7.81 -11.49 -2.53
CA ARG A 263 -8.13 -12.77 -3.15
C ARG A 263 -9.35 -13.42 -2.50
N VAL A 264 -9.43 -13.45 -1.17
CA VAL A 264 -10.62 -13.93 -0.44
C VAL A 264 -11.84 -13.12 -0.84
N SER A 265 -11.71 -11.79 -0.91
CA SER A 265 -12.79 -10.88 -1.35
C SER A 265 -13.33 -11.24 -2.74
N GLY A 266 -12.43 -11.41 -3.71
CA GLY A 266 -12.81 -11.83 -5.07
C GLY A 266 -13.42 -13.23 -5.13
N GLN A 267 -12.86 -14.19 -4.39
CA GLN A 267 -13.37 -15.57 -4.34
C GLN A 267 -14.78 -15.66 -3.76
N VAL A 268 -15.05 -14.94 -2.66
CA VAL A 268 -16.38 -14.90 -2.04
C VAL A 268 -17.39 -14.22 -2.95
N THR A 269 -17.03 -13.07 -3.55
CA THR A 269 -17.93 -12.34 -4.47
C THR A 269 -18.31 -13.21 -5.67
N ALA A 270 -17.32 -13.80 -6.35
CA ALA A 270 -17.56 -14.67 -7.51
C ALA A 270 -18.34 -15.95 -7.13
N SER A 271 -18.05 -16.54 -5.96
CA SER A 271 -18.80 -17.70 -5.46
C SER A 271 -20.24 -17.32 -5.13
N TRP A 272 -20.46 -16.14 -4.55
CA TRP A 272 -21.80 -15.65 -4.25
C TRP A 272 -22.64 -15.45 -5.50
N GLU A 273 -22.12 -14.68 -6.47
CA GLU A 273 -22.82 -14.39 -7.73
C GLU A 273 -23.19 -15.69 -8.45
N ARG A 274 -22.23 -16.63 -8.57
CA ARG A 274 -22.46 -17.93 -9.21
C ARG A 274 -23.54 -18.74 -8.50
N ARG A 275 -23.50 -18.83 -7.15
CA ARG A 275 -24.49 -19.60 -6.37
C ARG A 275 -25.86 -18.93 -6.40
N HIS A 276 -25.91 -17.61 -6.36
CA HIS A 276 -27.14 -16.85 -6.48
C HIS A 276 -27.83 -17.11 -7.83
N GLN A 277 -27.07 -17.02 -8.93
CA GLN A 277 -27.59 -17.31 -10.27
C GLN A 277 -28.12 -18.76 -10.37
N GLN A 278 -27.35 -19.74 -9.88
CA GLN A 278 -27.80 -21.14 -9.85
C GLN A 278 -29.05 -21.37 -8.99
N TRP A 279 -29.24 -20.57 -7.93
CA TRP A 279 -30.45 -20.61 -7.12
C TRP A 279 -31.66 -20.09 -7.90
N VAL A 280 -31.51 -18.93 -8.55
CA VAL A 280 -32.55 -18.30 -9.38
C VAL A 280 -32.96 -19.23 -10.51
N ASP A 281 -31.98 -19.85 -11.18
CA ASP A 281 -32.19 -20.81 -12.27
C ASP A 281 -32.70 -22.17 -11.78
N ARG A 282 -32.95 -22.33 -10.47
CA ARG A 282 -33.40 -23.57 -9.81
C ARG A 282 -32.50 -24.79 -10.09
N SER A 283 -31.24 -24.55 -10.43
CA SER A 283 -30.26 -25.59 -10.80
C SER A 283 -29.43 -26.09 -9.61
N LEU A 284 -29.52 -25.47 -8.44
CA LEU A 284 -28.84 -25.93 -7.23
C LEU A 284 -29.46 -27.20 -6.65
N ARG A 285 -28.63 -28.25 -6.51
CA ARG A 285 -28.93 -29.46 -5.74
C ARG A 285 -28.97 -29.14 -4.24
N SER A 286 -29.72 -29.93 -3.46
CA SER A 286 -29.89 -29.74 -2.01
C SER A 286 -28.57 -29.53 -1.24
N ARG A 287 -27.53 -30.35 -1.49
CA ARG A 287 -26.19 -30.17 -0.87
C ARG A 287 -25.55 -28.82 -1.21
N GLN A 288 -25.72 -28.34 -2.44
CA GLN A 288 -25.17 -27.06 -2.89
C GLN A 288 -25.94 -25.88 -2.30
N ARG A 289 -27.26 -26.02 -2.10
CA ARG A 289 -28.10 -25.06 -1.36
C ARG A 289 -27.61 -24.91 0.08
N ARG A 290 -27.42 -26.03 0.78
CA ARG A 290 -26.90 -26.02 2.16
C ARG A 290 -25.51 -25.39 2.24
N ASN A 291 -24.63 -25.66 1.29
CA ASN A 291 -23.30 -25.04 1.23
C ASN A 291 -23.40 -23.52 1.00
N TYR A 292 -24.32 -23.06 0.15
CA TYR A 292 -24.56 -21.64 -0.07
C TYR A 292 -25.06 -20.93 1.20
N LEU A 293 -25.94 -21.56 1.98
CA LEU A 293 -26.39 -21.01 3.27
C LEU A 293 -25.24 -20.95 4.30
N ARG A 294 -24.37 -21.96 4.35
CA ARG A 294 -23.16 -21.92 5.19
C ARG A 294 -22.18 -20.83 4.79
N MET A 295 -22.05 -20.57 3.49
CA MET A 295 -21.27 -19.44 3.00
C MET A 295 -21.86 -18.12 3.51
N ALA A 296 -23.19 -17.95 3.40
CA ALA A 296 -23.89 -16.76 3.88
C ALA A 296 -23.71 -16.52 5.38
N SER A 297 -23.79 -17.56 6.22
CA SER A 297 -23.54 -17.43 7.65
C SER A 297 -22.08 -17.12 7.95
N SER A 298 -21.13 -17.78 7.26
CA SER A 298 -19.68 -17.58 7.46
C SER A 298 -19.23 -16.17 7.06
N VAL A 299 -19.81 -15.62 5.99
CA VAL A 299 -19.55 -14.25 5.52
C VAL A 299 -19.79 -13.19 6.61
N LYS A 300 -20.77 -13.41 7.49
CA LYS A 300 -21.06 -12.50 8.62
C LYS A 300 -19.92 -12.42 9.64
N VAL A 301 -19.08 -13.44 9.75
CA VAL A 301 -17.89 -13.47 10.63
C VAL A 301 -16.64 -13.03 9.86
N LEU A 302 -16.48 -13.53 8.63
CA LEU A 302 -15.29 -13.29 7.82
C LEU A 302 -15.16 -11.83 7.40
N SER A 303 -16.26 -11.13 7.08
CA SER A 303 -16.21 -9.71 6.71
C SER A 303 -15.59 -8.83 7.81
N PRO A 304 -16.12 -8.81 9.05
CA PRO A 304 -15.51 -8.04 10.14
C PRO A 304 -14.04 -8.38 10.37
N VAL A 305 -13.64 -9.65 10.24
CA VAL A 305 -12.24 -10.09 10.44
C VAL A 305 -11.32 -9.58 9.35
N LEU A 306 -11.76 -9.58 8.10
CA LEU A 306 -10.98 -8.99 7.00
C LEU A 306 -10.85 -7.48 7.18
N TYR A 307 -11.92 -6.80 7.58
CA TYR A 307 -11.87 -5.39 7.95
C TYR A 307 -10.90 -5.12 9.11
N LEU A 308 -10.89 -5.97 10.14
CA LEU A 308 -9.95 -5.91 11.27
C LEU A 308 -8.49 -6.02 10.81
N ILE A 309 -8.20 -6.96 9.90
CA ILE A 309 -6.87 -7.14 9.33
C ILE A 309 -6.47 -5.91 8.50
N LEU A 310 -7.37 -5.36 7.68
CA LEU A 310 -7.11 -4.14 6.92
C LEU A 310 -6.83 -2.94 7.85
N LEU A 311 -7.56 -2.83 8.95
CA LEU A 311 -7.35 -1.79 9.96
C LEU A 311 -5.98 -1.95 10.65
N LEU A 312 -5.63 -3.18 11.04
CA LEU A 312 -4.31 -3.50 11.60
C LEU A 312 -3.21 -3.10 10.61
N ILE A 313 -3.32 -3.48 9.33
CA ILE A 313 -2.35 -3.09 8.31
C ILE A 313 -2.22 -1.56 8.22
N ALA A 314 -3.34 -0.84 8.14
CA ALA A 314 -3.33 0.61 7.99
C ALA A 314 -2.71 1.32 9.20
N LEU A 315 -3.07 0.92 10.41
CA LEU A 315 -2.53 1.45 11.67
C LEU A 315 -1.03 1.19 11.82
N GLU A 316 -0.60 -0.05 11.56
CA GLU A 316 0.81 -0.42 11.63
C GLU A 316 1.63 0.25 10.54
N LEU A 317 1.06 0.46 9.35
CA LEU A 317 1.71 1.17 8.24
C LEU A 317 2.00 2.63 8.58
N VAL A 318 1.05 3.34 9.22
CA VAL A 318 1.26 4.73 9.67
C VAL A 318 2.42 4.82 10.67
N ASN A 319 2.63 3.75 11.45
CA ASN A 319 3.67 3.67 12.47
C ASN A 319 4.88 2.84 12.02
N ILE A 320 5.04 2.56 10.73
CA ILE A 320 6.01 1.58 10.23
C ILE A 320 7.45 1.88 10.64
N HIS A 321 7.81 3.16 10.74
CA HIS A 321 9.17 3.59 11.10
C HIS A 321 9.50 3.46 12.58
N THR A 322 8.52 3.19 13.45
CA THR A 322 8.79 2.88 14.87
C THR A 322 9.53 1.54 15.03
N ILE A 323 9.60 0.74 13.96
CA ILE A 323 10.36 -0.51 13.93
C ILE A 323 11.84 -0.32 14.25
N GLY A 324 12.41 0.86 13.98
CA GLY A 324 13.78 1.20 14.36
C GLY A 324 14.02 1.23 15.87
N GLY A 325 12.95 1.33 16.67
CA GLY A 325 13.01 1.26 18.13
C GLY A 325 12.96 -0.15 18.70
N LYS A 326 12.71 -1.19 17.89
CA LYS A 326 12.68 -2.58 18.34
C LYS A 326 14.09 -3.17 18.38
N ASN A 327 14.40 -3.90 19.44
CA ASN A 327 15.59 -4.75 19.44
C ASN A 327 15.41 -5.99 18.54
N THR A 328 16.49 -6.74 18.30
CA THR A 328 16.47 -7.91 17.40
C THR A 328 15.43 -8.96 17.80
N SER A 329 15.25 -9.23 19.10
CA SER A 329 14.28 -10.22 19.60
C SER A 329 12.85 -9.75 19.38
N GLU A 330 12.55 -8.48 19.69
CA GLU A 330 11.25 -7.86 19.49
C GLU A 330 10.87 -7.80 18.01
N TYR A 331 11.83 -7.47 17.15
CA TYR A 331 11.65 -7.47 15.69
C TYR A 331 11.30 -8.87 15.19
N GLN A 332 12.01 -9.91 15.63
CA GLN A 332 11.72 -11.30 15.26
C GLN A 332 10.38 -11.79 15.80
N GLN A 333 9.98 -11.38 17.01
CA GLN A 333 8.65 -11.69 17.55
C GLN A 333 7.56 -11.02 16.73
N TYR A 334 7.74 -9.76 16.35
CA TYR A 334 6.82 -9.02 15.50
C TYR A 334 6.68 -9.65 14.10
N LEU A 335 7.77 -10.02 13.44
CA LEU A 335 7.72 -10.73 12.17
C LEU A 335 7.03 -12.10 12.27
N ARG A 336 7.27 -12.85 13.36
CA ARG A 336 6.57 -14.13 13.60
C ARG A 336 5.06 -13.93 13.75
N PHE A 337 4.66 -12.87 14.44
CA PHE A 337 3.25 -12.49 14.54
C PHE A 337 2.67 -12.19 13.15
N LEU A 338 3.30 -11.31 12.36
CA LEU A 338 2.82 -10.99 11.01
C LEU A 338 2.76 -12.22 10.09
N LYS A 339 3.75 -13.12 10.17
CA LYS A 339 3.74 -14.39 9.42
C LYS A 339 2.59 -15.30 9.85
N SER A 340 2.18 -15.27 11.12
CA SER A 340 1.01 -16.03 11.58
C SER A 340 -0.31 -15.47 11.03
N VAL A 341 -0.42 -14.14 10.90
CA VAL A 341 -1.55 -13.48 10.23
C VAL A 341 -1.55 -13.81 8.73
N LEU A 342 -0.39 -13.78 8.09
CA LEU A 342 -0.24 -14.20 6.69
C LEU A 342 -0.70 -15.64 6.47
N GLN A 343 -0.20 -16.59 7.27
CA GLN A 343 -0.59 -17.99 7.20
C GLN A 343 -2.10 -18.16 7.35
N TYR A 344 -2.73 -17.43 8.27
CA TYR A 344 -4.18 -17.43 8.42
C TYR A 344 -4.88 -16.95 7.14
N THR A 345 -4.46 -15.82 6.57
CA THR A 345 -5.06 -15.29 5.34
C THR A 345 -4.84 -16.19 4.11
N GLU A 346 -3.70 -16.89 4.03
CA GLU A 346 -3.43 -17.89 2.99
C GLU A 346 -4.35 -19.10 3.13
N ASN A 347 -4.53 -19.61 4.36
CA ASN A 347 -5.46 -20.71 4.64
C ASN A 347 -6.90 -20.30 4.32
N LEU A 348 -7.29 -19.07 4.66
CA LEU A 348 -8.61 -18.55 4.33
C LEU A 348 -8.82 -18.49 2.81
N ALA A 349 -7.83 -18.05 2.04
CA ALA A 349 -7.86 -18.02 0.58
C ALA A 349 -7.85 -19.41 -0.08
N ALA A 350 -7.37 -20.45 0.63
CA ALA A 350 -7.50 -21.84 0.21
C ALA A 350 -8.92 -22.37 0.48
N SER A 351 -9.43 -22.17 1.70
CA SER A 351 -10.75 -22.66 2.14
C SER A 351 -11.92 -22.00 1.40
N THR A 352 -11.79 -20.72 1.03
CA THR A 352 -12.81 -19.96 0.29
C THR A 352 -12.72 -20.09 -1.23
N SER A 353 -11.78 -20.90 -1.74
CA SER A 353 -11.70 -21.20 -3.17
C SER A 353 -12.94 -21.95 -3.68
N GLN A 354 -13.27 -21.75 -4.95
CA GLN A 354 -14.44 -22.36 -5.59
C GLN A 354 -14.39 -23.89 -5.60
N ASP A 355 -13.19 -24.48 -5.51
CA ASP A 355 -12.99 -25.93 -5.52
C ASP A 355 -13.21 -26.54 -4.12
N GLN A 356 -12.72 -25.86 -3.08
CA GLN A 356 -12.74 -26.38 -1.71
C GLN A 356 -14.08 -26.12 -1.00
N ASN A 357 -14.61 -24.89 -1.05
CA ASN A 357 -15.86 -24.47 -0.37
C ASN A 357 -15.94 -24.87 1.12
N LYS A 358 -14.82 -24.77 1.86
CA LYS A 358 -14.70 -25.22 3.25
C LYS A 358 -15.00 -24.09 4.24
N TRP A 359 -16.26 -23.66 4.26
CA TRP A 359 -16.72 -22.52 5.06
C TRP A 359 -16.63 -22.74 6.57
N ASP A 360 -16.96 -23.94 7.05
CA ASP A 360 -16.90 -24.27 8.48
C ASP A 360 -15.43 -24.28 8.99
N GLU A 361 -14.50 -24.81 8.18
CA GLU A 361 -13.05 -24.77 8.48
C GLU A 361 -12.53 -23.33 8.49
N ALA A 362 -13.00 -22.48 7.57
CA ALA A 362 -12.63 -21.07 7.53
C ALA A 362 -13.00 -20.34 8.83
N VAL A 363 -14.22 -20.56 9.36
CA VAL A 363 -14.66 -19.98 10.63
C VAL A 363 -13.88 -20.54 11.82
N SER A 364 -13.62 -21.85 11.85
CA SER A 364 -12.86 -22.47 12.94
C SER A 364 -11.42 -21.90 13.04
N LEU A 365 -10.77 -21.68 11.89
CA LEU A 365 -9.43 -21.06 11.85
C LEU A 365 -9.44 -19.60 12.32
N THR A 366 -10.57 -18.88 12.14
CA THR A 366 -10.71 -17.48 12.53
C THR A 366 -10.54 -17.28 14.03
N HIS A 367 -11.14 -18.13 14.86
CA HIS A 367 -11.05 -17.99 16.32
C HIS A 367 -9.60 -18.04 16.81
N ALA A 368 -8.82 -19.01 16.34
CA ALA A 368 -7.41 -19.15 16.72
C ALA A 368 -6.55 -17.97 16.25
N ALA A 369 -6.86 -17.38 15.09
CA ALA A 369 -6.18 -16.19 14.58
C ALA A 369 -6.51 -14.95 15.43
N LEU A 370 -7.80 -14.76 15.78
CA LEU A 370 -8.25 -13.66 16.63
C LEU A 370 -7.60 -13.71 18.02
N LEU A 371 -7.53 -14.89 18.66
CA LEU A 371 -6.83 -15.04 19.94
C LEU A 371 -5.35 -14.62 19.85
N LYS A 372 -4.65 -14.98 18.78
CA LYS A 372 -3.25 -14.55 18.57
C LYS A 372 -3.14 -13.03 18.39
N MET A 373 -4.05 -12.43 17.62
CA MET A 373 -4.10 -10.97 17.43
C MET A 373 -4.37 -10.26 18.75
N TRP A 374 -5.35 -10.73 19.53
CA TRP A 374 -5.67 -10.21 20.85
C TRP A 374 -4.49 -10.32 21.83
N THR A 375 -3.92 -11.51 22.00
CA THR A 375 -2.77 -11.73 22.91
C THR A 375 -1.58 -10.85 22.54
N PHE A 376 -1.30 -10.67 21.25
CA PHE A 376 -0.20 -9.81 20.80
C PHE A 376 -0.49 -8.32 21.06
N SER A 377 -1.76 -7.92 20.94
CA SER A 377 -2.22 -6.58 21.27
C SER A 377 -2.14 -6.29 22.77
N GLU A 378 -2.62 -7.20 23.63
CA GLU A 378 -2.55 -7.05 25.10
C GLU A 378 -1.12 -6.91 25.61
N LYS A 379 -0.18 -7.65 25.01
CA LYS A 379 1.25 -7.54 25.34
C LYS A 379 1.89 -6.24 24.84
N LYS A 380 1.14 -5.35 24.18
CA LYS A 380 1.60 -4.06 23.62
C LYS A 380 2.78 -4.21 22.67
N GLN A 381 2.81 -5.28 21.88
CA GLN A 381 3.96 -5.62 21.02
C GLN A 381 3.86 -5.09 19.58
N MET A 382 2.69 -4.60 19.15
CA MET A 382 2.50 -3.95 17.84
C MET A 382 3.22 -2.60 17.72
N LEU A 383 3.44 -2.12 16.49
CA LEU A 383 4.11 -0.84 16.23
C LEU A 383 3.32 0.36 16.73
N ILE A 384 1.98 0.30 16.67
CA ILE A 384 1.09 1.34 17.19
C ILE A 384 1.29 1.60 18.70
N HIS A 385 1.67 0.58 19.46
CA HIS A 385 1.91 0.72 20.91
C HIS A 385 3.23 1.42 21.22
N LEU A 386 4.20 1.35 20.30
CA LEU A 386 5.50 2.01 20.41
C LEU A 386 5.47 3.45 19.91
N ALA A 387 4.40 3.84 19.20
CA ALA A 387 4.22 5.20 18.73
C ALA A 387 4.14 6.16 19.93
N LYS A 388 5.05 7.14 19.99
CA LYS A 388 4.95 8.21 20.98
C LYS A 388 3.66 8.97 20.72
N LYS A 389 2.74 8.99 21.69
CA LYS A 389 1.62 9.95 21.66
C LYS A 389 2.23 11.34 21.51
N PRO A 390 1.76 12.19 20.58
CA PRO A 390 2.29 13.54 20.45
C PRO A 390 2.13 14.21 21.81
N THR A 391 3.26 14.48 22.47
CA THR A 391 3.26 15.38 23.62
C THR A 391 2.77 16.71 23.07
N SER A 392 1.66 17.19 23.61
CA SER A 392 1.22 18.57 23.46
C SER A 392 2.35 19.46 23.96
N LYS A 393 3.31 19.77 23.09
CA LYS A 393 4.24 20.87 23.33
C LYS A 393 3.39 22.13 23.21
N VAL A 394 2.97 22.61 24.37
CA VAL A 394 2.58 23.99 24.60
C VAL A 394 3.68 24.84 23.98
N ILE A 395 3.28 25.62 22.98
CA ILE A 395 4.11 26.68 22.41
C ILE A 395 4.23 27.74 23.51
N GLN A 396 5.46 27.94 23.99
CA GLN A 396 5.91 29.23 24.50
C GLN A 396 7.10 29.67 23.65
#